data_AF-A0A933ZRR9-F1
#
_entry.id   AF-A0A933ZRR9-F1
#
_cell.length_a   1.000
_cell.length_b   1.000
_cell.length_c   1.000
_cell.angle_alpha   90.00
_cell.angle_beta   90.00
_cell.angle_gamma   90.00
#
_symmetry.space_group_name_H-M   'P 1'
#
loop_
_entity.id
_entity.type
_entity.pdbx_description
1 polymer ?
#
loop_
_entity_poly.entity_id
_entity_poly.type
_entity_poly.pdbx_seq_one_letter_code
_entity_poly.pdbx_strand_id
1 'polypeptide(L)'
;MTPRFGALAPALGIACLLGCVEAPGAETDAGRPDAGSSAPDATSGVDASSGRDASTPAGGDVGGFRDERGFLLRVPQARDVPNTDPAGAGGTTSCEDLDYVCTLDDGTLHGFFYVQATPTENRGMPLGMVYRTEGGWLSLGNVVTAAENAEYDRGGNHAIDTVSFDLNGLTYRYYHSSLYPWYRPCHDMDCLEVYQGTSIVKAGCEPDRSLPVVCVNVEARDGAPYVPELVDTFATCPGDPRAADAGR
;
A
#
# COMPACT_ATOMS: atom_id res chain seq x y z
N MET A 1 -45.30 -5.76 32.92
CA MET A 1 -44.99 -4.85 31.80
C MET A 1 -43.49 -4.90 31.57
N THR A 2 -43.05 -5.72 30.64
CA THR A 2 -41.63 -5.99 30.34
C THR A 2 -41.22 -5.10 29.16
N PRO A 3 -40.11 -4.33 29.25
CA PRO A 3 -39.67 -3.52 28.12
C PRO A 3 -39.00 -4.42 27.09
N ARG A 4 -39.39 -4.26 25.83
CA ARG A 4 -38.71 -4.83 24.66
C ARG A 4 -37.49 -3.97 24.35
N PHE A 5 -36.29 -4.55 24.46
CA PHE A 5 -35.08 -3.98 23.89
C PHE A 5 -35.07 -4.25 22.38
N GLY A 6 -35.12 -3.18 21.59
CA GLY A 6 -34.91 -3.24 20.14
C GLY A 6 -33.42 -3.37 19.86
N ALA A 7 -33.04 -4.43 19.14
CA ALA A 7 -31.69 -4.58 18.61
C ALA A 7 -31.51 -3.62 17.43
N LEU A 8 -30.59 -2.68 17.58
CA LEU A 8 -30.05 -1.88 16.47
C LEU A 8 -29.03 -2.76 15.73
N ALA A 9 -29.30 -3.02 14.46
CA ALA A 9 -28.33 -3.65 13.57
C ALA A 9 -27.17 -2.68 13.30
N PRO A 10 -25.91 -3.13 13.28
CA PRO A 10 -24.80 -2.29 12.85
C PRO A 10 -24.91 -2.08 11.34
N ALA A 11 -24.94 -0.81 10.92
CA ALA A 11 -24.79 -0.45 9.53
C ALA A 11 -23.34 -0.77 9.12
N LEU A 12 -23.15 -1.76 8.25
CA LEU A 12 -21.88 -1.96 7.55
C LEU A 12 -21.62 -0.73 6.68
N GLY A 13 -20.74 0.15 7.15
CA GLY A 13 -20.15 1.20 6.34
C GLY A 13 -19.18 0.57 5.35
N ILE A 14 -19.61 0.40 4.10
CA ILE A 14 -18.72 0.16 2.97
C ILE A 14 -17.97 1.47 2.74
N ALA A 15 -16.83 1.64 3.40
CA ALA A 15 -15.87 2.67 3.04
C ALA A 15 -15.33 2.30 1.65
N CYS A 16 -15.79 3.02 0.64
CA CYS A 16 -15.37 2.81 -0.73
C CYS A 16 -13.90 3.25 -0.85
N LEU A 17 -13.01 2.31 -1.15
CA LEU A 17 -11.59 2.46 -1.54
C LEU A 17 -11.39 3.29 -2.83
N LEU A 18 -12.13 4.40 -2.99
CA LEU A 18 -12.03 5.33 -4.11
C LEU A 18 -10.96 6.38 -3.82
N GLY A 19 -9.70 5.94 -3.71
CA GLY A 19 -8.56 6.79 -3.33
C GLY A 19 -8.05 7.77 -4.40
N CYS A 20 -8.69 7.89 -5.57
CA CYS A 20 -8.33 8.95 -6.51
C CYS A 20 -9.61 9.54 -7.12
N VAL A 21 -9.80 10.85 -6.94
CA VAL A 21 -10.91 11.60 -7.54
C VAL A 21 -10.35 12.35 -8.75
N GLU A 22 -10.96 12.16 -9.92
CA GLU A 22 -10.67 13.01 -11.08
C GLU A 22 -11.10 14.44 -10.75
N ALA A 23 -10.13 15.36 -10.64
CA ALA A 23 -10.43 16.77 -10.52
C ALA A 23 -11.06 17.25 -11.83
N PRO A 24 -12.11 18.10 -11.80
CA PRO A 24 -12.68 18.65 -13.02
C PRO A 24 -11.61 19.47 -13.75
N GLY A 25 -11.28 19.03 -14.97
CA GLY A 25 -10.21 19.62 -15.78
C GLY A 25 -10.41 21.11 -15.97
N ALA A 26 -9.44 21.91 -15.51
CA ALA A 26 -9.33 23.31 -15.89
C ALA A 26 -8.88 23.37 -17.36
N GLU A 27 -9.73 23.95 -18.21
CA GLU A 27 -9.41 24.19 -19.62
C GLU A 27 -8.19 25.14 -19.72
N THR A 28 -7.01 24.58 -19.97
CA THR A 28 -5.83 25.37 -20.29
C THR A 28 -5.82 25.72 -21.79
N ASP A 29 -5.96 27.01 -22.07
CA ASP A 29 -5.78 27.65 -23.38
C ASP A 29 -4.41 27.28 -23.98
N ALA A 30 -4.45 26.58 -25.13
CA ALA A 30 -3.28 26.02 -25.79
C ALA A 30 -2.53 27.10 -26.60
N GLY A 31 -1.63 27.80 -25.91
CA GLY A 31 -0.56 28.57 -26.52
C GLY A 31 0.44 27.68 -27.27
N ARG A 32 0.43 27.81 -28.60
CA ARG A 32 1.32 27.20 -29.60
C ARG A 32 2.81 27.41 -29.30
N PRO A 33 3.68 26.38 -29.42
CA PRO A 33 5.12 26.59 -29.58
C PRO A 33 5.66 26.16 -30.94
N ASP A 34 6.64 26.95 -31.41
CA ASP A 34 7.38 26.82 -32.65
C ASP A 34 8.32 25.61 -32.68
N ALA A 35 8.52 25.11 -33.90
CA ALA A 35 9.40 24.01 -34.25
C ALA A 35 10.88 24.41 -34.18
N GLY A 36 11.70 23.55 -33.56
CA GLY A 36 13.16 23.65 -33.56
C GLY A 36 13.80 22.28 -33.54
N SER A 37 14.06 21.71 -34.72
CA SER A 37 14.83 20.47 -34.91
C SER A 37 16.32 20.70 -34.68
N SER A 38 16.97 19.84 -33.89
CA SER A 38 18.39 19.47 -34.08
C SER A 38 18.69 18.14 -33.37
N ALA A 39 19.35 17.26 -34.11
CA ALA A 39 19.71 15.88 -33.78
C ALA A 39 21.09 15.81 -33.05
N PRO A 40 21.51 14.62 -32.56
CA PRO A 40 22.38 14.47 -31.40
C PRO A 40 23.87 14.33 -31.74
N ASP A 41 24.72 14.60 -30.75
CA ASP A 41 26.12 14.18 -30.75
C ASP A 41 26.45 13.36 -29.49
N ALA A 42 27.30 12.37 -29.68
CA ALA A 42 27.59 11.27 -28.79
C ALA A 42 28.52 11.65 -27.62
N THR A 43 28.52 10.85 -26.54
CA THR A 43 29.76 10.29 -25.97
C THR A 43 29.49 9.32 -24.82
N SER A 44 30.23 8.22 -24.86
CA SER A 44 30.36 7.18 -23.83
C SER A 44 31.11 7.69 -22.60
N GLY A 45 30.71 7.23 -21.41
CA GLY A 45 31.42 7.47 -20.16
C GLY A 45 31.16 6.33 -19.16
N VAL A 46 32.23 5.65 -18.79
CA VAL A 46 32.36 4.50 -17.91
C VAL A 46 32.44 4.92 -16.43
N ASP A 47 32.12 3.95 -15.56
CA ASP A 47 32.55 3.77 -14.16
C ASP A 47 32.09 4.78 -13.09
N ALA A 48 31.36 4.29 -12.09
CA ALA A 48 31.93 4.01 -10.77
C ALA A 48 30.84 3.70 -9.73
N SER A 49 31.02 2.56 -9.08
CA SER A 49 30.46 2.19 -7.79
C SER A 49 30.56 3.32 -6.75
N SER A 50 29.44 3.73 -6.20
CA SER A 50 29.38 4.46 -4.93
C SER A 50 28.45 3.71 -3.98
N GLY A 51 29.05 3.27 -2.87
CA GLY A 51 28.37 2.58 -1.79
C GLY A 51 27.24 3.45 -1.24
N ARG A 52 26.08 2.83 -1.02
CA ARG A 52 25.02 3.42 -0.21
C ARG A 52 25.50 3.34 1.24
N ASP A 53 26.09 4.42 1.71
CA ASP A 53 26.25 4.66 3.14
C ASP A 53 24.85 4.70 3.75
N ALA A 54 24.47 3.61 4.42
CA ALA A 54 23.34 3.54 5.32
C ALA A 54 23.62 4.47 6.51
N SER A 55 23.47 5.76 6.28
CA SER A 55 23.50 6.78 7.31
C SER A 55 22.25 6.57 8.16
N THR A 56 22.40 5.87 9.28
CA THR A 56 21.39 5.87 10.34
C THR A 56 21.16 7.33 10.72
N PRO A 57 19.95 7.90 10.50
CA PRO A 57 19.72 9.30 10.83
C PRO A 57 19.85 9.44 12.34
N ALA A 58 20.89 10.17 12.76
CA ALA A 58 21.12 10.51 14.15
C ALA A 58 20.00 11.45 14.62
N GLY A 59 19.01 10.87 15.31
CA GLY A 59 18.28 11.40 16.48
C GLY A 59 17.98 12.90 16.58
N GLY A 60 17.81 13.62 15.48
CA GLY A 60 17.19 14.94 15.50
C GLY A 60 15.70 14.75 15.73
N ASP A 61 15.11 15.52 16.64
CA ASP A 61 13.66 15.69 16.77
C ASP A 61 13.07 16.28 15.48
N VAL A 62 13.04 15.49 14.41
CA VAL A 62 12.17 15.74 13.27
C VAL A 62 10.77 15.50 13.80
N GLY A 63 10.00 16.58 13.95
CA GLY A 63 8.69 16.63 14.60
C GLY A 63 7.60 15.80 13.91
N GLY A 64 7.81 14.49 13.82
CA GLY A 64 6.85 13.49 13.38
C GLY A 64 6.02 12.98 14.55
N PHE A 65 4.80 12.53 14.23
CA PHE A 65 3.93 11.91 15.21
C PHE A 65 4.42 10.49 15.46
N ARG A 66 4.87 10.22 16.70
CA ARG A 66 5.23 8.86 17.11
C ARG A 66 3.99 8.15 17.67
N ASP A 67 3.66 7.00 17.11
CA ASP A 67 2.56 6.18 17.63
C ASP A 67 3.01 5.28 18.79
N GLU A 68 2.07 4.52 19.35
CA GLU A 68 2.32 3.59 20.45
C GLU A 68 3.23 2.40 20.07
N ARG A 69 3.34 2.09 18.78
CA ARG A 69 4.24 1.05 18.24
C ARG A 69 5.65 1.60 18.01
N GLY A 70 5.84 2.90 18.19
CA GLY A 70 7.10 3.60 18.05
C GLY A 70 7.39 4.09 16.62
N PHE A 71 6.47 3.94 15.66
CA PHE A 71 6.68 4.42 14.30
C PHE A 71 6.62 5.95 14.25
N LEU A 72 7.47 6.57 13.43
CA LEU A 72 7.32 7.97 13.05
C LEU A 72 6.41 8.03 11.83
N LEU A 73 5.14 8.32 12.04
CA LEU A 73 4.13 8.32 10.99
C LEU A 73 4.15 9.63 10.21
N ARG A 74 4.01 9.51 8.89
CA ARG A 74 3.73 10.63 7.99
C ARG A 74 2.24 10.91 8.00
N VAL A 75 1.85 12.19 7.94
CA VAL A 75 0.46 12.59 7.62
C VAL A 75 0.25 12.35 6.13
N PRO A 76 -0.64 11.44 5.71
CA PRO A 76 -0.93 11.25 4.29
C PRO A 76 -1.41 12.54 3.63
N GLN A 77 -0.97 12.79 2.39
CA GLN A 77 -1.35 13.98 1.63
C GLN A 77 -1.91 13.59 0.26
N ALA A 78 -2.90 14.33 -0.22
CA ALA A 78 -3.30 14.29 -1.62
C ALA A 78 -2.18 14.86 -2.50
N ARG A 79 -1.93 14.23 -3.65
CA ARG A 79 -0.95 14.64 -4.65
C ARG A 79 -1.57 14.67 -6.04
N ASP A 80 -1.26 15.73 -6.77
CA ASP A 80 -1.51 15.77 -8.20
C ASP A 80 -0.39 15.03 -8.92
N VAL A 81 -0.74 13.90 -9.54
CA VAL A 81 0.19 13.07 -10.30
C VAL A 81 -0.17 13.06 -11.78
N PRO A 82 0.81 13.01 -12.69
CA PRO A 82 0.53 13.00 -14.13
C PRO A 82 -0.34 11.80 -14.51
N ASN A 83 -1.33 12.04 -15.36
CA ASN A 83 -2.05 10.99 -16.06
C ASN A 83 -1.35 10.70 -17.40
N THR A 84 -0.84 9.48 -17.54
CA THR A 84 -0.12 9.00 -18.73
C THR A 84 -0.94 7.99 -19.52
N ASP A 85 -2.25 7.92 -19.32
CA ASP A 85 -3.15 7.04 -20.07
C ASP A 85 -3.07 7.38 -21.58
N PRO A 86 -2.62 6.44 -22.44
CA PRO A 86 -2.57 6.66 -23.87
C PRO A 86 -3.96 6.85 -24.52
N ALA A 87 -5.05 6.45 -23.85
CA ALA A 87 -6.41 6.50 -24.36
C ALA A 87 -7.21 7.74 -23.94
N GLY A 88 -6.77 8.53 -22.96
CA GLY A 88 -7.65 9.54 -22.37
C GLY A 88 -6.94 10.64 -21.62
N ALA A 89 -6.72 11.77 -22.32
CA ALA A 89 -6.38 13.10 -21.83
C ALA A 89 -5.19 13.18 -20.85
N GLY A 90 -4.06 13.67 -21.36
CA GLY A 90 -3.00 14.17 -20.48
C GLY A 90 -3.55 15.18 -19.47
N GLY A 91 -2.86 15.32 -18.34
CA GLY A 91 -3.33 16.14 -17.21
C GLY A 91 -2.79 15.58 -15.90
N THR A 92 -3.44 15.93 -14.80
CA THR A 92 -3.14 15.38 -13.47
C THR A 92 -4.37 14.73 -12.85
N THR A 93 -4.15 13.71 -12.04
CA THR A 93 -5.16 13.10 -11.16
C THR A 93 -4.72 13.34 -9.73
N SER A 94 -5.65 13.76 -8.86
CA SER A 94 -5.39 13.83 -7.43
C SER A 94 -5.50 12.43 -6.84
N CYS A 95 -4.43 11.95 -6.21
CA CYS A 95 -4.43 10.69 -5.48
C CYS A 95 -3.68 10.82 -4.15
N GLU A 96 -4.13 10.11 -3.12
CA GLU A 96 -3.54 10.20 -1.79
C GLU A 96 -2.28 9.36 -1.66
N ASP A 97 -1.38 9.81 -0.77
CA ASP A 97 -0.38 8.95 -0.16
C ASP A 97 -1.04 7.69 0.42
N LEU A 98 -0.42 6.53 0.22
CA LEU A 98 -0.86 5.27 0.82
C LEU A 98 0.19 4.79 1.80
N ASP A 99 -0.20 4.77 3.05
CA ASP A 99 0.63 4.39 4.17
C ASP A 99 -0.10 3.24 4.88
N TYR A 100 0.55 2.11 5.13
CA TYR A 100 -0.08 0.98 5.80
C TYR A 100 0.63 0.65 7.10
N VAL A 101 -0.15 0.40 8.16
CA VAL A 101 0.35 -0.31 9.34
C VAL A 101 -0.29 -1.69 9.39
N CYS A 102 0.55 -2.72 9.44
CA CYS A 102 0.16 -4.12 9.45
C CYS A 102 0.66 -4.82 10.72
N THR A 103 -0.12 -5.77 11.22
CA THR A 103 0.38 -6.77 12.19
C THR A 103 1.34 -7.73 11.50
N LEU A 104 2.40 -8.13 12.18
CA LEU A 104 3.30 -9.19 11.74
C LEU A 104 3.20 -10.36 12.70
N ASP A 105 2.70 -11.49 12.23
CA ASP A 105 2.70 -12.76 12.96
C ASP A 105 2.95 -13.92 11.98
N ASP A 106 4.08 -14.60 12.12
CA ASP A 106 4.38 -15.80 11.32
C ASP A 106 4.46 -17.09 12.17
N GLY A 107 4.00 -17.01 13.42
CA GLY A 107 4.09 -18.06 14.44
C GLY A 107 5.43 -18.08 15.21
N THR A 108 6.46 -17.40 14.71
CA THR A 108 7.77 -17.28 15.38
C THR A 108 8.09 -15.82 15.69
N LEU A 109 7.76 -14.93 14.75
CA LEU A 109 7.99 -13.50 14.81
C LEU A 109 6.66 -12.79 15.07
N HIS A 110 6.68 -11.85 16.02
CA HIS A 110 5.52 -11.02 16.35
C HIS A 110 5.93 -9.55 16.37
N GLY A 111 5.12 -8.68 15.76
CA GLY A 111 5.36 -7.24 15.77
C GLY A 111 4.42 -6.49 14.82
N PHE A 112 4.93 -5.38 14.31
CA PHE A 112 4.21 -4.54 13.35
C PHE A 112 5.11 -4.14 12.20
N PHE A 113 4.51 -3.88 11.05
CA PHE A 113 5.17 -3.33 9.89
C PHE A 113 4.47 -2.04 9.46
N TYR A 114 5.25 -1.02 9.13
CA TYR A 114 4.77 0.24 8.59
C TYR A 114 5.43 0.48 7.23
N VAL A 115 4.67 0.84 6.21
CA VAL A 115 5.19 1.22 4.88
C VAL A 115 4.61 2.56 4.45
N GLN A 116 5.45 3.37 3.79
CA GLN A 116 5.06 4.62 3.16
C GLN A 116 5.13 4.50 1.65
N ALA A 117 4.04 4.84 0.97
CA ALA A 117 4.00 4.89 -0.48
C ALA A 117 3.42 6.23 -0.97
N THR A 118 4.06 6.79 -1.99
CA THR A 118 3.70 8.06 -2.61
C THR A 118 3.27 7.80 -4.05
N PRO A 119 2.06 8.24 -4.49
CA PRO A 119 1.67 8.09 -5.88
C PRO A 119 2.62 8.89 -6.78
N THR A 120 3.00 8.34 -7.92
CA THR A 120 3.93 8.97 -8.87
C THR A 120 3.29 9.26 -10.22
N GLU A 121 2.38 8.41 -10.67
CA GLU A 121 1.68 8.58 -11.96
C GLU A 121 0.43 7.70 -12.02
N ASN A 122 -0.57 8.16 -12.75
CA ASN A 122 -1.73 7.37 -13.13
C ASN A 122 -1.54 6.88 -14.57
N ARG A 123 -1.39 5.57 -14.78
CA ARG A 123 -1.20 4.99 -16.11
C ARG A 123 -2.52 4.62 -16.80
N GLY A 124 -3.67 5.00 -16.22
CA GLY A 124 -4.98 4.72 -16.77
C GLY A 124 -5.33 3.23 -16.79
N MET A 125 -6.36 2.84 -17.54
CA MET A 125 -6.69 1.42 -17.66
C MET A 125 -5.81 0.73 -18.72
N PRO A 126 -5.27 -0.49 -18.44
CA PRO A 126 -5.51 -1.33 -17.26
C PRO A 126 -4.49 -1.16 -16.11
N LEU A 127 -3.49 -0.30 -16.27
CA LEU A 127 -2.29 -0.28 -15.42
C LEU A 127 -2.49 0.40 -14.07
N GLY A 128 -3.49 1.26 -13.92
CA GLY A 128 -3.82 1.94 -12.66
C GLY A 128 -2.77 2.95 -12.19
N MET A 129 -2.83 3.25 -10.90
CA MET A 129 -1.89 4.18 -10.25
C MET A 129 -0.60 3.47 -9.86
N VAL A 130 0.52 4.15 -10.06
CA VAL A 130 1.85 3.71 -9.67
C VAL A 130 2.27 4.48 -8.43
N TYR A 131 2.90 3.77 -7.50
CA TYR A 131 3.43 4.33 -6.27
C TYR A 131 4.93 4.07 -6.19
N ARG A 132 5.65 5.02 -5.60
CA ARG A 132 7.01 4.83 -5.11
C ARG A 132 6.94 4.51 -3.63
N THR A 133 7.63 3.46 -3.22
CA THR A 133 7.85 3.17 -1.79
C THR A 133 8.91 4.11 -1.25
N GLU A 134 8.58 4.90 -0.24
CA GLU A 134 9.51 5.82 0.41
C GLU A 134 10.34 5.11 1.48
N GLY A 135 9.76 4.06 2.10
CA GLY A 135 10.44 3.21 3.08
C GLY A 135 9.48 2.27 3.80
N GLY A 136 10.06 1.35 4.55
CA GLY A 136 9.33 0.47 5.47
C GLY A 136 10.06 0.33 6.80
N TRP A 137 9.32 0.07 7.87
CA TRP A 137 9.83 -0.05 9.23
C TRP A 137 9.16 -1.20 9.98
N LEU A 138 9.94 -1.93 10.74
CA LEU A 138 9.48 -3.01 11.61
C LEU A 138 9.53 -2.56 13.06
N SER A 139 8.47 -2.83 13.82
CA SER A 139 8.48 -2.71 15.28
C SER A 139 8.48 -4.10 15.90
N LEU A 140 9.63 -4.51 16.46
CA LEU A 140 9.83 -5.80 17.11
C LEU A 140 10.23 -5.58 18.56
N GLY A 141 9.39 -5.99 19.51
CA GLY A 141 9.69 -5.85 20.94
C GLY A 141 9.98 -4.40 21.38
N ASN A 142 9.24 -3.43 20.83
CA ASN A 142 9.40 -1.98 21.02
C ASN A 142 10.64 -1.34 20.36
N VAL A 143 11.38 -2.08 19.53
CA VAL A 143 12.47 -1.53 18.73
C VAL A 143 11.98 -1.34 17.31
N VAL A 144 12.04 -0.09 16.82
CA VAL A 144 11.75 0.22 15.43
C VAL A 144 13.03 0.24 14.60
N THR A 145 13.08 -0.59 13.56
CA THR A 145 14.18 -0.66 12.60
C THR A 145 13.67 -0.44 11.19
N ALA A 146 14.48 0.16 10.32
CA ALA A 146 14.17 0.17 8.89
C ALA A 146 14.12 -1.28 8.37
N ALA A 147 13.14 -1.58 7.54
CA ALA A 147 13.03 -2.85 6.86
C ALA A 147 13.85 -2.83 5.56
N GLU A 148 14.49 -3.95 5.25
CA GLU A 148 15.25 -4.08 4.01
C GLU A 148 14.28 -4.34 2.85
N ASN A 149 14.57 -3.76 1.68
CA ASN A 149 13.80 -3.97 0.44
C ASN A 149 12.29 -3.85 0.61
N ALA A 150 11.83 -2.86 1.40
CA ALA A 150 10.42 -2.57 1.53
C ALA A 150 9.85 -2.10 0.18
N GLU A 151 8.77 -2.74 -0.27
CA GLU A 151 8.09 -2.44 -1.53
C GLU A 151 6.57 -2.43 -1.33
N TYR A 152 5.90 -1.52 -2.02
CA TYR A 152 4.46 -1.44 -2.18
C TYR A 152 4.13 -1.44 -3.67
N ASP A 153 3.23 -2.33 -4.08
CA ASP A 153 2.64 -2.38 -5.41
C ASP A 153 1.12 -2.33 -5.25
N ARG A 154 0.44 -1.44 -5.98
CA ARG A 154 -1.02 -1.35 -5.94
C ARG A 154 -1.72 -2.51 -6.66
N GLY A 155 -1.05 -3.28 -7.51
CA GLY A 155 -1.69 -4.36 -8.27
C GLY A 155 -2.63 -3.85 -9.37
N GLY A 156 -2.23 -2.77 -10.04
CA GLY A 156 -2.92 -2.25 -11.22
C GLY A 156 -4.27 -1.56 -10.95
N ASN A 157 -5.16 -1.54 -11.95
CA ASN A 157 -6.50 -0.95 -11.82
C ASN A 157 -7.48 -1.78 -10.97
N HIS A 158 -7.11 -3.01 -10.63
CA HIS A 158 -7.87 -3.88 -9.75
C HIS A 158 -7.57 -3.64 -8.28
N ALA A 159 -6.50 -2.90 -7.99
CA ALA A 159 -6.04 -2.57 -6.65
C ALA A 159 -5.77 -3.83 -5.79
N ILE A 160 -5.21 -4.88 -6.38
CA ILE A 160 -4.75 -6.07 -5.64
C ILE A 160 -3.39 -5.75 -5.03
N ASP A 161 -3.39 -4.85 -4.07
CA ASP A 161 -2.16 -4.31 -3.53
C ASP A 161 -1.37 -5.36 -2.74
N THR A 162 -0.06 -5.22 -2.81
CA THR A 162 0.91 -6.05 -2.12
C THR A 162 1.90 -5.16 -1.41
N VAL A 163 2.36 -5.63 -0.26
CA VAL A 163 3.46 -5.03 0.47
C VAL A 163 4.47 -6.11 0.78
N SER A 164 5.75 -5.87 0.55
CA SER A 164 6.80 -6.81 0.93
C SER A 164 8.00 -6.15 1.59
N PHE A 165 8.75 -6.95 2.35
CA PHE A 165 10.05 -6.58 2.91
C PHE A 165 10.90 -7.82 3.16
N ASP A 166 12.21 -7.63 3.28
CA ASP A 166 13.17 -8.67 3.61
C ASP A 166 13.59 -8.61 5.08
N LEU A 167 13.67 -9.79 5.71
CA LEU A 167 14.18 -9.95 7.07
C LEU A 167 14.82 -11.33 7.22
N ASN A 168 16.07 -11.37 7.68
CA ASN A 168 16.84 -12.60 7.92
C ASN A 168 16.91 -13.54 6.68
N GLY A 169 16.97 -12.96 5.48
CA GLY A 169 17.03 -13.71 4.21
C GLY A 169 15.70 -14.34 3.77
N LEU A 170 14.59 -13.94 4.39
CA LEU A 170 13.22 -14.27 3.98
C LEU A 170 12.54 -13.00 3.48
N THR A 171 11.66 -13.16 2.48
CA THR A 171 10.78 -12.09 2.03
C THR A 171 9.39 -12.32 2.60
N TYR A 172 8.88 -11.36 3.34
CA TYR A 172 7.54 -11.33 3.89
C TYR A 172 6.66 -10.53 2.95
N ARG A 173 5.53 -11.08 2.51
CA ARG A 173 4.59 -10.42 1.60
C ARG A 173 3.19 -10.42 2.18
N TYR A 174 2.66 -9.22 2.43
CA TYR A 174 1.25 -9.01 2.73
C TYR A 174 0.45 -9.05 1.44
N TYR A 175 -0.68 -9.74 1.47
CA TYR A 175 -1.53 -9.93 0.31
C TYR A 175 -2.99 -10.16 0.72
N HIS A 176 -3.82 -10.55 -0.26
CA HIS A 176 -5.25 -10.75 -0.11
C HIS A 176 -5.60 -12.24 -0.21
N SER A 177 -6.26 -12.77 0.82
CA SER A 177 -6.75 -14.15 0.90
C SER A 177 -8.13 -14.34 0.28
N SER A 178 -8.91 -13.26 0.10
CA SER A 178 -10.19 -13.29 -0.60
C SER A 178 -10.32 -12.21 -1.68
N LEU A 179 -10.87 -12.56 -2.85
CA LEU A 179 -11.12 -11.63 -3.96
C LEU A 179 -12.58 -11.76 -4.43
N TYR A 180 -13.21 -10.65 -4.83
CA TYR A 180 -14.45 -10.67 -5.59
C TYR A 180 -14.25 -11.33 -6.96
N PRO A 181 -15.35 -11.78 -7.62
CA PRO A 181 -15.34 -11.98 -9.06
C PRO A 181 -14.71 -10.77 -9.76
N TRP A 182 -13.87 -11.01 -10.77
CA TRP A 182 -13.05 -10.00 -11.46
C TRP A 182 -11.77 -9.55 -10.73
N TYR A 183 -11.30 -10.31 -9.74
CA TYR A 183 -9.99 -10.11 -9.09
C TYR A 183 -9.83 -8.75 -8.43
N ARG A 184 -10.85 -8.28 -7.71
CA ARG A 184 -10.74 -7.11 -6.83
C ARG A 184 -10.76 -7.57 -5.38
N PRO A 185 -9.89 -7.07 -4.50
CA PRO A 185 -9.97 -7.42 -3.10
C PRO A 185 -11.26 -6.88 -2.47
N CYS A 186 -11.81 -7.63 -1.52
CA CYS A 186 -12.98 -7.18 -0.74
C CYS A 186 -12.61 -6.60 0.63
N HIS A 187 -11.38 -6.84 1.07
CA HIS A 187 -10.80 -6.35 2.31
C HIS A 187 -9.44 -5.73 2.00
N ASP A 188 -8.88 -4.99 2.95
CA ASP A 188 -7.46 -4.66 2.94
C ASP A 188 -6.62 -5.96 3.02
N MET A 189 -5.31 -5.86 2.80
CA MET A 189 -4.41 -7.01 2.92
C MET A 189 -4.62 -7.73 4.27
N ASP A 190 -4.94 -9.02 4.20
CA ASP A 190 -5.49 -9.79 5.32
C ASP A 190 -4.74 -11.11 5.58
N CYS A 191 -3.70 -11.39 4.78
CA CYS A 191 -2.86 -12.55 4.93
C CYS A 191 -1.38 -12.27 4.64
N LEU A 192 -0.52 -13.18 5.10
CA LEU A 192 0.93 -13.11 4.95
C LEU A 192 1.47 -14.34 4.21
N GLU A 193 2.40 -14.12 3.27
CA GLU A 193 3.20 -15.17 2.67
C GLU A 193 4.67 -14.96 3.02
N VAL A 194 5.41 -16.04 3.23
CA VAL A 194 6.84 -16.00 3.51
C VAL A 194 7.58 -16.77 2.44
N TYR A 195 8.57 -16.14 1.84
CA TYR A 195 9.38 -16.67 0.75
C TYR A 195 10.84 -16.85 1.16
N GLN A 196 11.49 -17.84 0.56
CA GLN A 196 12.94 -17.98 0.50
C GLN A 196 13.36 -17.94 -0.97
N GLY A 197 13.95 -16.81 -1.39
CA GLY A 197 14.10 -16.52 -2.81
C GLY A 197 12.73 -16.41 -3.49
N THR A 198 12.48 -17.22 -4.50
CA THR A 198 11.18 -17.25 -5.22
C THR A 198 10.22 -18.33 -4.73
N SER A 199 10.63 -19.15 -3.76
CA SER A 199 9.82 -20.27 -3.26
C SER A 199 9.06 -19.87 -2.01
N ILE A 200 7.76 -20.12 -1.99
CA ILE A 200 6.93 -19.92 -0.81
C ILE A 200 7.27 -21.00 0.23
N VAL A 201 7.65 -20.58 1.44
CA VAL A 201 7.95 -21.46 2.58
C VAL A 201 6.85 -21.46 3.63
N LYS A 202 6.03 -20.40 3.68
CA LYS A 202 4.76 -20.37 4.42
C LYS A 202 3.67 -19.72 3.57
N ALA A 203 2.62 -20.48 3.26
CA ALA A 203 1.50 -20.05 2.44
C ALA A 203 0.31 -19.63 3.32
N GLY A 204 0.25 -18.36 3.69
CA GLY A 204 -0.81 -17.84 4.56
C GLY A 204 -2.00 -17.26 3.83
N CYS A 205 -1.94 -17.09 2.50
CA CYS A 205 -2.97 -16.44 1.70
C CYS A 205 -3.95 -17.38 0.99
N GLU A 206 -3.99 -18.63 1.45
CA GLU A 206 -5.07 -19.55 1.14
C GLU A 206 -6.40 -19.07 1.76
N PRO A 207 -7.56 -19.55 1.27
CA PRO A 207 -8.86 -19.06 1.75
C PRO A 207 -9.11 -19.16 3.25
N ASP A 208 -8.40 -20.05 3.95
CA ASP A 208 -8.47 -20.25 5.40
C ASP A 208 -7.57 -19.30 6.21
N ARG A 209 -6.73 -18.51 5.53
CA ARG A 209 -5.76 -17.57 6.12
C ARG A 209 -4.86 -18.20 7.18
N SER A 210 -4.05 -19.18 6.80
CA SER A 210 -3.17 -19.86 7.77
C SER A 210 -2.16 -18.92 8.48
N LEU A 211 -1.86 -17.76 7.90
CA LEU A 211 -1.15 -16.65 8.53
C LEU A 211 -1.97 -15.36 8.40
N PRO A 212 -2.95 -15.13 9.27
CA PRO A 212 -3.82 -13.97 9.19
C PRO A 212 -3.06 -12.72 9.66
N VAL A 213 -3.32 -11.61 9.00
CA VAL A 213 -2.79 -10.29 9.38
C VAL A 213 -3.90 -9.25 9.28
N VAL A 214 -3.71 -8.14 9.99
CA VAL A 214 -4.56 -6.96 9.88
C VAL A 214 -3.69 -5.84 9.37
N CYS A 215 -3.99 -5.34 8.17
CA CYS A 215 -3.43 -4.10 7.63
C CYS A 215 -4.50 -3.02 7.62
N VAL A 216 -4.13 -1.81 8.02
CA VAL A 216 -4.99 -0.63 7.92
C VAL A 216 -4.23 0.51 7.27
N ASN A 217 -4.94 1.30 6.47
CA ASN A 217 -4.41 2.56 5.96
C ASN A 217 -4.23 3.57 7.09
N VAL A 218 -3.10 4.27 7.11
CA VAL A 218 -2.92 5.48 7.92
C VAL A 218 -3.73 6.58 7.26
N GLU A 219 -4.53 7.28 8.05
CA GLU A 219 -5.41 8.36 7.61
C GLU A 219 -4.88 9.71 8.09
N ALA A 220 -5.26 10.79 7.43
CA ALA A 220 -5.09 12.14 7.97
C ALA A 220 -6.36 12.57 8.73
N ARG A 221 -6.25 12.84 10.03
CA ARG A 221 -7.34 13.33 10.87
C ARG A 221 -6.91 14.58 11.61
N ASP A 222 -7.62 15.68 11.37
CA ASP A 222 -7.35 16.99 11.98
C ASP A 222 -5.89 17.45 11.80
N GLY A 223 -5.26 17.10 10.67
CA GLY A 223 -3.88 17.44 10.33
C GLY A 223 -2.80 16.55 10.98
N ALA A 224 -3.20 15.48 11.66
CA ALA A 224 -2.31 14.48 12.25
C ALA A 224 -2.52 13.09 11.60
N PRO A 225 -1.52 12.19 11.61
CA PRO A 225 -1.73 10.83 11.17
C PRO A 225 -2.55 10.09 12.23
N TYR A 226 -3.51 9.31 11.77
CA TYR A 226 -4.36 8.46 12.58
C TYR A 226 -4.25 7.04 12.04
N VAL A 227 -3.99 6.09 12.92
CA VAL A 227 -4.01 4.67 12.56
C VAL A 227 -5.27 4.07 13.15
N PRO A 228 -6.19 3.54 12.32
CA PRO A 228 -7.34 2.79 12.80
C PRO A 228 -6.92 1.64 13.73
N GLU A 229 -7.85 1.19 14.56
CA GLU A 229 -7.62 0.01 15.40
C GLU A 229 -7.38 -1.21 14.53
N LEU A 230 -6.35 -1.99 14.86
CA LEU A 230 -5.98 -3.22 14.15
C LEU A 230 -6.90 -4.38 14.58
N VAL A 231 -8.15 -4.35 14.09
CA VAL A 231 -9.15 -5.39 14.33
C VAL A 231 -9.29 -6.28 13.09
N ASP A 232 -9.19 -7.60 13.27
CA ASP A 232 -9.48 -8.54 12.18
C ASP A 232 -10.98 -8.61 11.91
N THR A 233 -11.41 -7.95 10.82
CA THR A 233 -12.80 -7.91 10.37
C THR A 233 -13.05 -8.78 9.14
N PHE A 234 -12.14 -9.68 8.81
CA PHE A 234 -12.21 -10.46 7.58
C PHE A 234 -13.48 -11.29 7.48
N ALA A 235 -14.00 -11.33 6.25
CA ALA A 235 -14.96 -12.32 5.81
C ALA A 235 -14.63 -12.73 4.37
N THR A 236 -14.88 -13.98 4.01
CA THR A 236 -14.74 -14.41 2.61
C THR A 236 -15.69 -13.60 1.71
N CYS A 237 -15.19 -13.09 0.59
CA CYS A 237 -16.01 -12.32 -0.35
C CYS A 237 -17.13 -13.21 -0.93
N PRO A 238 -18.36 -12.69 -1.07
CA PRO A 238 -19.39 -13.37 -1.83
C PRO A 238 -18.93 -13.68 -3.26
N GLY A 239 -18.92 -14.97 -3.63
CA GLY A 239 -18.49 -15.42 -4.94
C GLY A 239 -16.97 -15.48 -5.13
N ASP A 240 -16.19 -15.49 -4.05
CA ASP A 240 -14.74 -15.69 -4.13
C ASP A 240 -14.43 -17.02 -4.86
N PRO A 241 -13.74 -16.96 -6.02
CA PRO A 241 -13.42 -18.16 -6.78
C PRO A 241 -12.51 -19.11 -6.00
N ARG A 242 -11.70 -18.62 -5.07
CA ARG A 242 -10.77 -19.45 -4.28
C ARG A 242 -11.48 -20.25 -3.20
N ALA A 243 -12.54 -19.70 -2.62
CA ALA A 243 -13.33 -20.37 -1.60
C ALA A 243 -14.09 -21.59 -2.14
N ALA A 244 -14.43 -21.61 -3.43
CA ALA A 244 -15.14 -22.73 -4.05
C ALA A 244 -14.28 -23.99 -4.20
N ASP A 245 -12.96 -23.85 -4.22
CA ASP A 245 -12.01 -24.94 -4.43
C ASP A 245 -11.47 -25.55 -3.11
N ALA A 246 -11.57 -24.83 -1.99
CA ALA A 246 -11.13 -25.29 -0.67
C ALA A 246 -11.96 -26.46 -0.08
N GLY A 247 -13.05 -26.85 -0.75
CA GLY A 247 -13.95 -27.93 -0.34
C GLY A 247 -13.88 -29.21 -1.18
N ARG A 248 -12.85 -29.40 -2.01
CA ARG A 248 -12.67 -30.59 -2.87
C ARG A 248 -11.48 -31.45 -2.48
#